data_AF-A0A7S3B211-F1
#
_entry.id   AF-A0A7S3B211-F1
#
_cell.length_a   1.000
_cell.length_b   1.000
_cell.length_c   1.000
_cell.angle_alpha   90.00
_cell.angle_beta   90.00
_cell.angle_gamma   90.00
#
_symmetry.space_group_name_H-M   'P 1'
#
loop_
_entity.id
_entity.type
_entity.pdbx_description
1 polymer ?
#
loop_
_entity_poly.entity_id
_entity_poly.type
_entity_poly.pdbx_seq_one_letter_code
_entity_poly.pdbx_strand_id
1 'polypeptide(L)'
;MFEYAKLASIAAHRLRGASLSNAKLKFSWSDSFLEEAPIAYSDFAYERVSALYCAAASISFLATHEDRGTVQGIKAACNGFQQCAAVLDAVAEEVKSAAWATLPT
;
A
#
# COMPACT_ATOMS: atom_id res chain seq x y z
N MET A 1 3.08 -10.10 -0.67
CA MET A 1 2.69 -8.71 -0.32
C MET A 1 1.20 -8.60 0.01
N PHE A 2 0.29 -9.13 -0.82
CA PHE A 2 -1.15 -9.19 -0.50
C PHE A 2 -1.49 -9.93 0.80
N GLU A 3 -0.82 -11.06 1.08
CA GLU A 3 -0.99 -11.76 2.37
C GLU A 3 -0.60 -10.89 3.57
N TYR A 4 0.40 -10.02 3.42
CA TYR A 4 0.80 -9.11 4.47
C TYR A 4 -0.24 -8.01 4.71
N ALA A 5 -0.74 -7.37 3.64
CA ALA A 5 -1.83 -6.38 3.75
C ALA A 5 -3.10 -6.99 4.37
N LYS A 6 -3.38 -8.27 4.08
CA LYS A 6 -4.46 -9.04 4.72
C LYS A 6 -4.19 -9.27 6.21
N LEU A 7 -2.98 -9.66 6.59
CA LEU A 7 -2.60 -9.82 8.00
C LEU A 7 -2.69 -8.49 8.76
N ALA A 8 -2.25 -7.38 8.16
CA ALA A 8 -2.42 -6.04 8.72
C ALA A 8 -3.90 -5.69 8.95
N SER A 9 -4.78 -6.03 8.01
CA SER A 9 -6.23 -5.87 8.16
C SER A 9 -6.81 -6.71 9.31
N ILE A 10 -6.37 -7.97 9.43
CA ILE A 10 -6.78 -8.86 10.53
C ILE A 10 -6.30 -8.31 11.87
N ALA A 11 -5.06 -7.85 11.95
CA ALA A 11 -4.49 -7.24 13.14
C ALA A 11 -5.27 -5.97 13.54
N ALA A 12 -5.55 -5.08 12.59
CA ALA A 12 -6.35 -3.87 12.81
C ALA A 12 -7.74 -4.19 13.36
N HIS A 13 -8.39 -5.24 12.85
CA HIS A 13 -9.69 -5.66 13.34
C HIS A 13 -9.62 -6.23 14.77
N ARG A 14 -8.65 -7.11 15.03
CA ARG A 14 -8.47 -7.75 16.36
C ARG A 14 -8.03 -6.76 17.44
N LEU A 15 -7.30 -5.72 17.05
CA LEU A 15 -6.70 -4.74 17.95
C LEU A 15 -7.40 -3.37 17.90
N ARG A 16 -8.63 -3.30 17.38
CA ARG A 16 -9.38 -2.05 17.16
C ARG A 16 -9.55 -1.17 18.42
N GLY A 17 -9.52 -1.77 19.62
CA GLY A 17 -9.57 -1.04 20.89
C GLY A 17 -8.22 -0.81 21.57
N ALA A 18 -7.12 -1.32 21.00
CA ALA A 18 -5.80 -1.18 21.56
C ALA A 18 -5.16 0.13 21.07
N SER A 19 -4.66 0.93 22.02
CA SER A 19 -3.87 2.11 21.68
C SER A 19 -2.46 1.68 21.27
N LEU A 20 -2.16 1.75 19.97
CA LEU A 20 -0.82 1.49 19.43
C LEU A 20 0.22 2.47 19.97
N SER A 21 -0.17 3.72 20.22
CA SER A 21 0.69 4.72 20.83
C SER A 21 1.08 4.35 22.26
N ASN A 22 0.15 3.81 23.06
CA ASN A 22 0.45 3.33 24.42
C ASN A 22 1.37 2.11 24.41
N ALA A 23 1.21 1.24 23.42
CA ALA A 23 2.12 0.11 23.17
C ALA A 23 3.48 0.53 22.58
N LYS A 24 3.67 1.84 22.28
CA LYS A 24 4.85 2.39 21.60
C LYS A 24 5.15 1.72 20.26
N LEU A 25 4.14 1.14 19.61
CA LEU A 25 4.29 0.55 18.28
C LEU A 25 4.13 1.64 17.23
N LYS A 26 5.11 1.75 16.35
CA LYS A 26 5.10 2.65 15.19
C LYS A 26 5.47 1.87 13.94
N PHE A 27 4.80 2.20 12.85
CA PHE A 27 5.11 1.73 11.51
C PHE A 27 5.87 2.84 10.80
N SER A 28 7.00 2.52 10.17
CA SER A 28 7.88 3.51 9.56
C SER A 28 8.10 3.14 8.09
N TRP A 29 7.82 4.09 7.20
CA TRP A 29 8.03 3.94 5.77
C TRP A 29 8.71 5.19 5.19
N SER A 30 9.48 4.98 4.13
CA SER A 30 10.09 6.06 3.36
C SER A 30 9.15 6.48 2.23
N ASP A 31 9.14 7.78 1.94
CA ASP A 31 8.48 8.29 0.72
C ASP A 31 9.18 7.72 -0.53
N SER A 32 8.40 7.43 -1.57
CA SER A 32 8.94 6.80 -2.80
C SER A 32 9.47 7.82 -3.82
N PHE A 33 9.21 9.11 -3.61
CA PHE A 33 9.55 10.21 -4.51
C PHE A 33 10.54 11.18 -3.89
N LEU A 34 10.59 11.27 -2.55
CA LEU A 34 11.46 12.16 -1.79
C LEU A 34 12.54 11.38 -1.04
N GLU A 35 13.79 11.87 -1.11
CA GLU A 35 14.90 11.37 -0.29
C GLU A 35 14.88 12.02 1.10
N GLU A 36 13.76 11.90 1.80
CA GLU A 36 13.56 12.43 3.14
C GLU A 36 13.66 11.35 4.22
N ALA A 37 13.70 11.78 5.48
CA ALA A 37 13.69 10.86 6.61
C ALA A 37 12.40 10.01 6.61
N PRO A 38 12.45 8.74 7.04
CA PRO A 38 11.26 7.90 7.13
C PRO A 38 10.19 8.54 8.02
N ILE A 39 8.95 8.51 7.53
CA ILE A 39 7.77 8.97 8.28
C ILE A 39 7.26 7.79 9.09
N ALA A 40 6.78 8.05 10.31
CA ALA A 40 6.31 7.00 11.20
C ALA A 40 4.99 7.34 11.91
N TYR A 41 4.02 6.44 11.80
CA TYR A 41 2.72 6.56 12.45
C TYR A 41 2.36 5.31 13.27
N SER A 42 1.65 5.51 14.39
CA SER A 42 1.08 4.45 15.22
C SER A 42 -0.32 4.08 14.73
N ASP A 43 -0.45 3.70 13.46
CA ASP A 43 -1.74 3.40 12.82
C ASP A 43 -1.64 2.19 11.88
N PHE A 44 -2.52 1.21 12.07
CA PHE A 44 -2.61 0.05 11.17
C PHE A 44 -3.07 0.43 9.75
N ALA A 45 -3.85 1.50 9.60
CA ALA A 45 -4.24 1.97 8.27
C ALA A 45 -3.03 2.46 7.49
N TYR A 46 -2.10 3.16 8.15
CA TYR A 46 -0.83 3.57 7.54
C TYR A 46 -0.02 2.36 7.08
N GLU A 47 0.18 1.36 7.95
CA GLU A 47 0.90 0.13 7.59
C GLU A 47 0.28 -0.61 6.41
N ARG A 48 -1.05 -0.73 6.43
CA ARG A 48 -1.79 -1.44 5.37
C ARG A 48 -1.70 -0.71 4.04
N VAL A 49 -1.90 0.62 4.03
CA VAL A 49 -1.82 1.44 2.82
C VAL A 49 -0.42 1.37 2.22
N SER A 50 0.64 1.50 3.04
CA SER A 50 2.01 1.38 2.56
C SER A 50 2.28 0.00 1.94
N ALA A 51 1.82 -1.08 2.58
CA ALA A 51 1.95 -2.42 2.03
C ALA A 51 1.18 -2.63 0.71
N LEU A 52 -0.03 -2.06 0.59
CA LEU A 52 -0.82 -2.09 -0.64
C LEU A 52 -0.15 -1.26 -1.75
N TYR A 53 0.42 -0.11 -1.42
CA TYR A 53 1.18 0.72 -2.36
C TYR A 53 2.38 -0.04 -2.93
N CYS A 54 3.17 -0.73 -2.09
CA CYS A 54 4.25 -1.58 -2.59
C CYS A 54 3.73 -2.73 -3.49
N ALA A 55 2.52 -3.25 -3.22
CA ALA A 55 1.94 -4.32 -4.03
C ALA A 55 1.54 -3.80 -5.41
N ALA A 56 0.95 -2.61 -5.47
CA ALA A 56 0.67 -1.91 -6.72
C ALA A 56 1.96 -1.63 -7.51
N ALA A 57 3.00 -1.11 -6.83
CA ALA A 57 4.30 -0.87 -7.46
C ALA A 57 4.88 -2.15 -8.07
N SER A 58 4.84 -3.28 -7.33
CA SER A 58 5.31 -4.58 -7.79
C SER A 58 4.52 -5.09 -9.01
N ILE A 59 3.19 -4.97 -8.99
CA ILE A 59 2.35 -5.35 -10.13
C ILE A 59 2.68 -4.50 -11.35
N SER A 60 2.80 -3.17 -11.18
CA SER A 60 3.10 -2.25 -12.27
C SER A 60 4.47 -2.55 -12.89
N PHE A 61 5.46 -2.94 -12.06
CA PHE A 61 6.77 -3.37 -12.51
C PHE A 61 6.68 -4.63 -13.36
N LEU A 62 5.96 -5.67 -12.90
CA LEU A 62 5.76 -6.91 -13.66
C LEU A 62 5.05 -6.64 -14.98
N ALA A 63 3.95 -5.88 -14.95
CA ALA A 63 3.21 -5.49 -16.15
C ALA A 63 4.08 -4.68 -17.13
N THR A 64 5.07 -3.94 -16.63
CA THR A 64 6.02 -3.18 -17.44
C THR A 64 6.96 -4.09 -18.24
N HIS A 65 7.31 -5.26 -17.68
CA HIS A 65 8.29 -6.20 -18.22
C HIS A 65 7.69 -7.32 -19.09
N GLU A 66 6.38 -7.35 -19.28
CA GLU A 66 5.72 -8.29 -20.20
C GLU A 66 6.14 -8.06 -21.66
N ASP A 67 6.30 -9.15 -22.43
CA ASP A 67 6.60 -9.08 -23.87
C ASP A 67 5.37 -8.67 -24.69
N ARG A 68 5.22 -7.37 -24.89
CA ARG A 68 4.13 -6.78 -25.70
C ARG A 68 4.29 -6.98 -27.21
N GLY A 69 5.30 -7.72 -27.67
CA GLY A 69 5.39 -8.19 -29.06
C GLY A 69 4.38 -9.30 -29.38
N THR A 70 3.80 -9.93 -28.35
CA THR A 70 2.81 -11.00 -28.49
C THR A 70 1.42 -10.57 -28.01
N VAL A 71 0.36 -11.15 -28.60
CA VAL A 71 -1.03 -10.90 -28.15
C VAL A 71 -1.21 -11.27 -26.68
N GLN A 72 -0.55 -12.33 -26.23
CA GLN A 72 -0.58 -12.81 -24.85
C GLN A 72 0.07 -11.79 -23.91
N GLY A 73 1.26 -11.27 -24.23
CA GLY A 73 1.93 -10.29 -23.40
C GLY A 73 1.23 -8.93 -23.38
N ILE A 74 0.56 -8.52 -24.47
CA ILE A 74 -0.32 -7.33 -24.44
C ILE A 74 -1.46 -7.54 -23.44
N LYS A 75 -2.15 -8.69 -23.48
CA LYS A 75 -3.23 -9.02 -22.55
C LYS A 75 -2.74 -9.09 -21.10
N ALA A 76 -1.57 -9.70 -20.87
CA ALA A 76 -0.96 -9.81 -19.55
C ALA A 76 -0.61 -8.43 -18.99
N ALA A 77 0.03 -7.56 -19.78
CA ALA A 77 0.35 -6.19 -19.38
C ALA A 77 -0.91 -5.38 -19.06
N CYS A 78 -1.94 -5.44 -19.91
CA CYS A 78 -3.21 -4.76 -19.66
C CYS A 78 -3.86 -5.23 -18.36
N ASN A 79 -3.94 -6.54 -18.11
CA ASN A 79 -4.48 -7.08 -16.88
C ASN A 79 -3.67 -6.62 -15.65
N GLY A 80 -2.33 -6.65 -15.73
CA GLY A 80 -1.46 -6.17 -14.67
C GLY A 80 -1.69 -4.69 -14.35
N PHE A 81 -1.75 -3.81 -15.36
CA PHE A 81 -2.04 -2.39 -15.12
C PHE A 81 -3.45 -2.14 -14.56
N GLN A 82 -4.46 -2.91 -14.97
CA GLN A 82 -5.80 -2.82 -14.40
C GLN A 82 -5.82 -3.25 -12.93
N GLN A 83 -5.10 -4.32 -12.58
CA GLN A 83 -4.95 -4.75 -11.18
C GLN A 83 -4.22 -3.71 -10.35
N CYS A 84 -3.14 -3.13 -10.87
CA CYS A 84 -2.42 -2.03 -10.22
C CYS A 84 -3.35 -0.85 -9.94
N ALA A 85 -4.12 -0.39 -10.94
CA ALA A 85 -5.07 0.70 -10.80
C ALA A 85 -6.11 0.40 -9.71
N ALA A 86 -6.68 -0.81 -9.69
CA ALA A 86 -7.65 -1.20 -8.67
C ALA A 86 -7.07 -1.18 -7.24
N VAL A 87 -5.79 -1.57 -7.08
CA VAL A 87 -5.11 -1.50 -5.78
C VAL A 87 -4.83 -0.05 -5.37
N LEU A 88 -4.42 0.81 -6.31
CA LEU A 88 -4.19 2.23 -6.06
C LEU A 88 -5.49 2.97 -5.72
N ASP A 89 -6.61 2.60 -6.35
CA ASP A 89 -7.94 3.13 -6.00
C ASP A 89 -8.31 2.76 -4.56
N ALA A 90 -8.07 1.50 -4.16
CA ALA A 90 -8.29 1.07 -2.76
C ALA A 90 -7.40 1.85 -1.77
N VAL A 91 -6.14 2.09 -2.13
CA VAL A 91 -5.23 2.95 -1.35
C VAL A 91 -5.80 4.37 -1.22
N ALA A 92 -6.23 4.98 -2.33
CA ALA A 92 -6.77 6.34 -2.33
C ALA A 92 -8.02 6.47 -1.43
N GLU A 93 -8.92 5.49 -1.47
CA GLU A 93 -10.11 5.47 -0.60
C GLU A 93 -9.75 5.35 0.89
N GLU A 94 -8.76 4.52 1.24
CA GLU A 94 -8.32 4.39 2.63
C GLU A 94 -7.65 5.67 3.14
N VAL A 95 -6.81 6.30 2.33
CA VAL A 95 -6.11 7.55 2.69
C VAL A 95 -7.09 8.68 2.98
N LYS A 96 -8.21 8.80 2.24
CA LYS A 96 -9.25 9.80 2.50
C LYS A 96 -9.82 9.74 3.92
N SER A 97 -9.84 8.54 4.52
CA SER A 97 -10.36 8.30 5.87
C SER A 97 -9.29 8.40 6.97
N ALA A 98 -8.02 8.59 6.60
CA ALA A 98 -6.90 8.54 7.51
C ALA A 98 -6.61 9.89 8.17
N ALA A 99 -6.51 9.91 9.50
CA ALA A 99 -6.22 11.12 10.27
C ALA A 99 -4.82 11.71 9.97
N TRP A 100 -3.89 10.88 9.51
CA TRP A 100 -2.53 11.32 9.13
C TRP A 100 -2.45 11.92 7.72
N ALA A 101 -3.48 11.79 6.88
CA ALA A 101 -3.47 12.32 5.52
C ALA A 101 -3.48 13.87 5.48
N THR A 102 -3.89 14.52 6.57
CA THR A 102 -3.88 15.99 6.69
C THR A 102 -2.69 16.53 7.47
N LEU A 103 -1.82 15.66 7.98
CA LEU A 103 -0.63 16.08 8.71
C LEU A 103 0.46 16.49 7.71
N PRO A 104 1.22 17.57 7.97
CA PRO A 104 2.39 17.87 7.16
C PRO A 104 3.36 16.68 7.27
N THR A 105 3.77 16.17 6.12
CA THR A 105 4.85 15.19 5.93
C THR A 105 6.18 15.82 6.26
#